data_AF-A0A6P1JAW1-F1
#
_entry.id   AF-A0A6P1JAW1-F1
#
_cell.length_a   1.000
_cell.length_b   1.000
_cell.length_c   1.000
_cell.angle_alpha   90.00
_cell.angle_beta   90.00
_cell.angle_gamma   90.00
#
_symmetry.space_group_name_H-M   'P 1'
#
loop_
_entity.id
_entity.type
_entity.pdbx_description
1 polymer ?
#
loop_
_entity_poly.entity_id
_entity_poly.type
_entity_poly.pdbx_seq_one_letter_code
_entity_poly.pdbx_strand_id
1 'polypeptide(L)'
;MASDSEPSVTLTDPLEERLRAQVAREGERAVALRSAALLTGGYEGEAFLLTVGGEHAAGVLQGAPSLYWPELWGARALLYVWDDTAADAVLAGLANPAWRVREMCARVCAERVLGGQKKLARLTTDEHARVRAAGARALVAAAIAGIGSGRDAKGEFAASVEQTLTSMVRDPDKDVRRDVRASLDLLRDARR
;
A
#
# COMPACT_ATOMS: atom_id res chain seq x y z
N MET A 1 -34.70 2.47 -25.27
CA MET A 1 -34.44 1.83 -23.96
C MET A 1 -33.15 1.05 -24.11
N ALA A 2 -32.01 1.70 -23.85
CA ALA A 2 -30.72 1.02 -23.80
C ALA A 2 -30.70 0.25 -22.47
N SER A 3 -30.47 -1.06 -22.51
CA SER A 3 -30.20 -1.80 -21.28
C SER A 3 -28.83 -1.34 -20.78
N ASP A 4 -28.81 -0.59 -19.69
CA ASP A 4 -27.64 -0.44 -18.83
C ASP A 4 -27.32 -1.83 -18.27
N SER A 5 -26.59 -2.62 -19.05
CA SER A 5 -25.92 -3.79 -18.55
C SER A 5 -24.75 -3.28 -17.73
N GLU A 6 -25.00 -2.95 -16.45
CA GLU A 6 -23.92 -2.79 -15.49
C GLU A 6 -23.03 -4.04 -15.60
N PRO A 7 -21.70 -3.89 -15.74
CA PRO A 7 -20.82 -5.04 -15.80
C PRO A 7 -21.00 -5.85 -14.50
N SER A 8 -21.54 -7.06 -14.64
CA SER A 8 -21.78 -7.95 -13.50
C SER A 8 -20.44 -8.54 -13.06
N VAL A 9 -19.77 -7.88 -12.12
CA VAL A 9 -18.55 -8.41 -11.54
C VAL A 9 -18.90 -9.40 -10.42
N THR A 10 -18.24 -10.54 -10.40
CA THR A 10 -18.37 -11.63 -9.44
C THR A 10 -17.30 -11.55 -8.35
N LEU A 11 -17.46 -12.31 -7.26
CA LEU A 11 -16.51 -12.31 -6.13
C LEU A 11 -15.15 -12.93 -6.48
N THR A 12 -15.08 -13.73 -7.55
CA THR A 12 -13.88 -14.38 -8.05
C THR A 12 -13.07 -13.51 -9.01
N ASP A 13 -13.66 -12.41 -9.49
CA ASP A 13 -12.97 -11.52 -10.42
C ASP A 13 -11.81 -10.78 -9.73
N PRO A 14 -10.79 -10.37 -10.51
CA PRO A 14 -9.67 -9.61 -10.00
C PRO A 14 -10.14 -8.39 -9.20
N LEU A 15 -9.44 -8.10 -8.09
CA LEU A 15 -9.81 -6.99 -7.21
C LEU A 15 -9.92 -5.66 -7.96
N GLU A 16 -9.01 -5.40 -8.90
CA GLU A 16 -9.03 -4.18 -9.71
C GLU A 16 -10.34 -4.04 -10.51
N GLU A 17 -10.84 -5.14 -11.09
CA GLU A 17 -12.07 -5.14 -11.86
C GLU A 17 -13.30 -4.88 -10.98
N ARG A 18 -13.35 -5.53 -9.81
CA ARG A 18 -14.38 -5.26 -8.79
C ARG A 18 -14.37 -3.80 -8.33
N LEU A 19 -13.19 -3.24 -8.08
CA LEU A 19 -13.05 -1.84 -7.70
C LEU A 19 -13.45 -0.89 -8.83
N ARG A 20 -13.09 -1.18 -10.09
CA ARG A 20 -13.48 -0.38 -11.25
C ARG A 20 -15.00 -0.30 -11.38
N ALA A 21 -15.71 -1.42 -11.23
CA ALA A 21 -17.17 -1.43 -11.23
C ALA A 21 -17.77 -0.67 -10.04
N GLN A 22 -17.16 -0.78 -8.86
CA GLN A 22 -17.60 -0.01 -7.68
C GLN A 22 -17.40 1.51 -7.87
N VAL A 23 -16.27 1.92 -8.45
CA VAL A 23 -15.97 3.30 -8.79
C VAL A 23 -16.97 3.85 -9.81
N ALA A 24 -17.38 3.05 -10.80
CA ALA A 24 -18.40 3.47 -11.76
C ALA A 24 -19.75 3.79 -11.10
N ARG A 25 -20.09 3.13 -9.99
CA ARG A 25 -21.34 3.34 -9.24
C ARG A 25 -21.27 4.50 -8.26
N GLU A 26 -20.16 4.66 -7.55
CA GLU A 26 -20.08 5.55 -6.37
C GLU A 26 -19.06 6.69 -6.50
N GLY A 27 -18.20 6.65 -7.52
CA GLY A 27 -17.10 7.58 -7.70
C GLY A 27 -15.83 7.21 -6.92
N GLU A 28 -14.67 7.51 -7.48
CA GLU A 28 -13.36 7.06 -6.95
C GLU A 28 -13.11 7.53 -5.52
N ARG A 29 -13.39 8.80 -5.23
CA ARG A 29 -13.24 9.38 -3.89
C ARG A 29 -14.03 8.62 -2.83
N ALA A 30 -15.26 8.25 -3.12
CA ALA A 30 -16.09 7.51 -2.17
C ALA A 30 -15.47 6.13 -1.88
N VAL A 31 -15.06 5.40 -2.93
CA VAL A 31 -14.43 4.08 -2.79
C VAL A 31 -13.11 4.17 -2.02
N ALA A 32 -12.29 5.20 -2.26
CA ALA A 32 -11.04 5.42 -1.55
C ALA A 32 -11.28 5.72 -0.05
N LEU A 33 -12.25 6.59 0.28
CA LEU A 33 -12.60 6.91 1.66
C LEU A 33 -13.12 5.71 2.44
N ARG A 34 -13.98 4.89 1.83
CA ARG A 34 -14.46 3.65 2.43
C ARG A 34 -13.32 2.64 2.65
N SER A 35 -12.40 2.55 1.68
CA SER A 35 -11.20 1.72 1.83
C SER A 35 -10.30 2.18 2.98
N ALA A 36 -10.13 3.50 3.14
CA ALA A 36 -9.41 4.10 4.25
C ALA A 36 -10.11 3.84 5.60
N ALA A 37 -11.44 3.94 5.64
CA ALA A 37 -12.22 3.63 6.83
C ALA A 37 -12.01 2.17 7.27
N LEU A 38 -12.09 1.20 6.35
CA LEU A 38 -11.76 -0.20 6.64
C LEU A 38 -10.35 -0.37 7.19
N LEU A 39 -9.35 0.28 6.58
CA LEU A 39 -7.95 0.26 7.06
C LEU A 39 -7.83 0.74 8.52
N THR A 40 -8.66 1.70 8.94
CA THR A 40 -8.67 2.21 10.31
C THR A 40 -9.60 1.43 11.27
N GLY A 41 -10.10 0.26 10.86
CA GLY A 41 -10.98 -0.59 11.67
C GLY A 41 -12.47 -0.25 11.57
N GLY A 42 -12.86 0.62 10.63
CA GLY A 42 -14.25 0.92 10.33
C GLY A 42 -14.98 -0.23 9.61
N TYR A 43 -16.29 -0.11 9.50
CA TYR A 43 -17.17 -1.05 8.79
C TYR A 43 -18.00 -0.33 7.75
N GLU A 44 -17.83 -0.70 6.48
CA GLU A 44 -18.42 -0.02 5.33
C GLU A 44 -19.57 -0.80 4.68
N GLY A 45 -20.15 -1.74 5.40
CA GLY A 45 -21.25 -2.59 4.90
C GLY A 45 -20.79 -3.83 4.14
N GLU A 46 -21.66 -4.84 4.13
CA GLU A 46 -21.37 -6.17 3.58
C GLU A 46 -21.00 -6.13 2.10
N ALA A 47 -21.74 -5.37 1.30
CA ALA A 47 -21.51 -5.25 -0.14
C ALA A 47 -20.10 -4.72 -0.45
N PHE A 48 -19.60 -3.77 0.35
CA PHE A 48 -18.26 -3.22 0.14
C PHE A 48 -17.17 -4.16 0.64
N LEU A 49 -17.39 -4.84 1.77
CA LEU A 49 -16.48 -5.91 2.22
C LEU A 49 -16.35 -7.01 1.16
N LEU A 50 -17.44 -7.44 0.54
CA LEU A 50 -17.43 -8.37 -0.58
C LEU A 50 -16.67 -7.81 -1.78
N THR A 51 -16.83 -6.51 -2.06
CA THR A 51 -16.11 -5.82 -3.14
C THR A 51 -14.59 -5.81 -2.93
N VAL A 52 -14.09 -5.62 -1.72
CA VAL A 52 -12.62 -5.55 -1.46
C VAL A 52 -11.99 -6.88 -1.03
N GLY A 53 -12.79 -7.77 -0.44
CA GLY A 53 -12.34 -9.05 0.13
C GLY A 53 -12.74 -10.29 -0.69
N GLY A 54 -13.73 -10.18 -1.57
CA GLY A 54 -14.16 -11.28 -2.46
C GLY A 54 -14.74 -12.45 -1.69
N GLU A 55 -14.48 -13.67 -2.15
CA GLU A 55 -14.94 -14.91 -1.48
C GLU A 55 -14.48 -15.00 -0.02
N HIS A 56 -13.32 -14.44 0.33
CA HIS A 56 -12.83 -14.44 1.70
C HIS A 56 -13.68 -13.55 2.61
N ALA A 57 -14.20 -12.43 2.09
CA ALA A 57 -15.16 -11.62 2.83
C ALA A 57 -16.48 -12.36 3.04
N ALA A 58 -16.93 -13.17 2.08
CA ALA A 58 -18.13 -13.98 2.25
C ALA A 58 -18.00 -14.96 3.44
N GLY A 59 -16.84 -15.61 3.58
CA GLY A 59 -16.57 -16.46 4.75
C GLY A 59 -16.61 -15.70 6.08
N VAL A 60 -16.06 -14.48 6.12
CA VAL A 60 -16.10 -13.62 7.31
C VAL A 60 -17.55 -13.21 7.65
N LEU A 61 -18.34 -12.83 6.64
CA LEU A 61 -19.76 -12.50 6.83
C LEU A 61 -20.60 -13.70 7.28
N GLN A 62 -20.16 -14.93 6.97
CA GLN A 62 -20.76 -16.18 7.46
C GLN A 62 -20.28 -16.59 8.86
N GLY A 63 -19.52 -15.74 9.55
CA GLY A 63 -19.12 -15.93 10.95
C GLY A 63 -17.68 -16.41 11.15
N ALA A 64 -16.86 -16.50 10.10
CA ALA A 64 -15.43 -16.72 10.29
C ALA A 64 -14.78 -15.48 10.96
N PRO A 65 -13.77 -15.66 11.84
CA PRO A 65 -13.08 -14.53 12.46
C PRO A 65 -12.46 -13.59 11.42
N SER A 66 -12.80 -12.30 11.49
CA SER A 66 -12.29 -11.27 10.57
C SER A 66 -10.80 -10.97 10.77
N LEU A 67 -10.30 -11.04 12.01
CA LEU A 67 -8.93 -10.65 12.37
C LEU A 67 -8.58 -9.28 11.75
N TYR A 68 -7.41 -9.14 11.12
CA TYR A 68 -6.97 -7.92 10.43
C TYR A 68 -7.40 -7.85 8.96
N TRP A 69 -8.20 -8.82 8.47
CA TRP A 69 -8.48 -8.94 7.04
C TRP A 69 -9.20 -7.72 6.44
N PRO A 70 -10.24 -7.14 7.07
CA PRO A 70 -10.87 -5.92 6.57
C PRO A 70 -9.88 -4.76 6.42
N GLU A 71 -9.00 -4.57 7.41
CA GLU A 71 -7.98 -3.51 7.38
C GLU A 71 -7.01 -3.72 6.21
N LEU A 72 -6.56 -4.97 6.02
CA LEU A 72 -5.67 -5.35 4.92
C LEU A 72 -6.36 -5.17 3.56
N TRP A 73 -7.64 -5.53 3.41
CA TRP A 73 -8.36 -5.36 2.17
C TRP A 73 -8.57 -3.89 1.83
N GLY A 74 -8.90 -3.05 2.82
CA GLY A 74 -8.95 -1.60 2.67
C GLY A 74 -7.61 -1.03 2.19
N ALA A 75 -6.51 -1.38 2.85
CA ALA A 75 -5.16 -0.99 2.42
C ALA A 75 -4.85 -1.44 0.99
N ARG A 76 -5.22 -2.66 0.62
CA ARG A 76 -4.96 -3.22 -0.71
C ARG A 76 -5.79 -2.54 -1.80
N ALA A 77 -7.03 -2.15 -1.50
CA ALA A 77 -7.87 -1.41 -2.43
C ALA A 77 -7.24 -0.06 -2.82
N LEU A 78 -6.56 0.61 -1.88
CA LEU A 78 -5.89 1.89 -2.11
C LEU A 78 -4.71 1.85 -3.10
N LEU A 79 -4.26 0.65 -3.51
CA LEU A 79 -3.33 0.49 -4.64
C LEU A 79 -4.00 0.75 -5.99
N TYR A 80 -5.32 0.59 -6.09
CA TYR A 80 -6.06 0.69 -7.36
C TYR A 80 -6.93 1.95 -7.41
N VAL A 81 -7.47 2.37 -6.28
CA VAL A 81 -8.28 3.59 -6.16
C VAL A 81 -7.60 4.55 -5.19
N TRP A 82 -7.66 5.86 -5.44
CA TRP A 82 -6.98 6.82 -4.57
C TRP A 82 -7.72 8.14 -4.40
N ASP A 83 -7.61 8.68 -3.19
CA ASP A 83 -7.93 10.06 -2.86
C ASP A 83 -6.94 10.51 -1.79
N ASP A 84 -6.41 11.73 -1.89
CA ASP A 84 -5.37 12.22 -0.98
C ASP A 84 -5.83 12.27 0.48
N THR A 85 -7.14 12.34 0.74
CA THR A 85 -7.68 12.26 2.10
C THR A 85 -7.45 10.90 2.78
N ALA A 86 -7.14 9.85 2.01
CA ALA A 86 -6.77 8.53 2.54
C ALA A 86 -5.32 8.47 3.06
N ALA A 87 -4.48 9.48 2.80
CA ALA A 87 -3.06 9.47 3.13
C ALA A 87 -2.80 9.23 4.62
N ASP A 88 -3.55 9.90 5.51
CA ASP A 88 -3.35 9.77 6.95
C ASP A 88 -3.67 8.37 7.46
N ALA A 89 -4.70 7.71 6.92
CA ALA A 89 -5.04 6.33 7.25
C ALA A 89 -3.90 5.37 6.85
N VAL A 90 -3.34 5.53 5.66
CA VAL A 90 -2.19 4.74 5.19
C VAL A 90 -0.97 4.96 6.08
N LEU A 91 -0.67 6.22 6.42
CA LEU A 91 0.48 6.57 7.26
C LEU A 91 0.32 6.08 8.70
N ALA A 92 -0.90 6.02 9.23
CA ALA A 92 -1.19 5.40 10.52
C ALA A 92 -1.01 3.87 10.45
N GLY A 93 -1.46 3.24 9.36
CA GLY A 93 -1.35 1.80 9.12
C GLY A 93 0.08 1.25 9.09
N LEU A 94 1.10 2.10 8.89
CA LEU A 94 2.51 1.72 9.03
C LEU A 94 2.88 1.24 10.45
N ALA A 95 2.08 1.55 11.46
CA ALA A 95 2.26 1.12 12.84
C ALA A 95 1.22 0.05 13.28
N ASN A 96 0.45 -0.50 12.35
CA ASN A 96 -0.59 -1.49 12.66
C ASN A 96 0.03 -2.76 13.31
N PRO A 97 -0.62 -3.37 14.31
CA PRO A 97 -0.12 -4.59 14.95
C PRO A 97 0.05 -5.75 13.97
N ALA A 98 -0.81 -5.87 12.96
CA ALA A 98 -0.70 -6.88 11.92
C ALA A 98 0.35 -6.51 10.87
N TRP A 99 1.41 -7.30 10.77
CA TRP A 99 2.53 -7.05 9.84
C TRP A 99 2.09 -6.99 8.37
N ARG A 100 1.04 -7.73 7.98
CA ARG A 100 0.50 -7.66 6.60
C ARG A 100 -0.13 -6.31 6.29
N VAL A 101 -0.76 -5.67 7.28
CA VAL A 101 -1.30 -4.31 7.12
C VAL A 101 -0.16 -3.31 6.99
N ARG A 102 0.90 -3.44 7.80
CA ARG A 102 2.12 -2.62 7.66
C ARG A 102 2.76 -2.78 6.29
N GLU A 103 2.94 -4.01 5.83
CA GLU A 103 3.47 -4.33 4.50
C GLU A 103 2.62 -3.66 3.41
N MET A 104 1.29 -3.81 3.47
CA MET A 104 0.40 -3.27 2.46
C MET A 104 0.41 -1.74 2.45
N CYS A 105 0.39 -1.11 3.63
CA CYS A 105 0.48 0.35 3.74
C CYS A 105 1.82 0.87 3.20
N ALA A 106 2.94 0.15 3.43
CA ALA A 106 4.23 0.50 2.85
C ALA A 106 4.21 0.41 1.31
N ARG A 107 3.52 -0.59 0.75
CA ARG A 107 3.32 -0.69 -0.70
C ARG A 107 2.50 0.48 -1.26
N VAL A 108 1.43 0.88 -0.56
CA VAL A 108 0.66 2.08 -0.93
C VAL A 108 1.52 3.33 -0.84
N CYS A 109 2.35 3.49 0.20
CA CYS A 109 3.30 4.60 0.30
C CYS A 109 4.29 4.64 -0.87
N ALA A 110 4.74 3.49 -1.35
CA ALA A 110 5.62 3.44 -2.53
C ALA A 110 4.89 3.87 -3.81
N GLU A 111 3.66 3.39 -4.01
CA GLU A 111 2.84 3.70 -5.19
C GLU A 111 2.40 5.17 -5.24
N ARG A 112 1.99 5.70 -4.08
CA ARG A 112 1.42 7.05 -3.95
C ARG A 112 2.44 8.10 -3.49
N VAL A 113 3.70 7.69 -3.32
CA VAL A 113 4.81 8.54 -2.85
C VAL A 113 4.46 9.25 -1.54
N LEU A 114 4.08 8.47 -0.52
CA LEU A 114 3.65 8.97 0.78
C LEU A 114 4.70 8.74 1.86
N GLY A 115 4.63 9.59 2.88
CA GLY A 115 5.37 9.40 4.12
C GLY A 115 6.74 10.09 4.14
N GLY A 116 7.19 10.40 5.35
CA GLY A 116 8.50 10.97 5.59
C GLY A 116 9.55 9.91 5.90
N GLN A 117 10.81 10.27 5.68
CA GLN A 117 11.99 9.44 5.94
C GLN A 117 11.89 8.68 7.27
N LYS A 118 11.57 9.38 8.37
CA LYS A 118 11.53 8.78 9.71
C LYS A 118 10.51 7.64 9.83
N LYS A 119 9.31 7.77 9.24
CA LYS A 119 8.28 6.72 9.32
C LYS A 119 8.69 5.52 8.47
N LEU A 120 9.15 5.75 7.25
CA LEU A 120 9.51 4.69 6.32
C LEU A 120 10.79 3.95 6.71
N ALA A 121 11.80 4.65 7.23
CA ALA A 121 13.05 4.03 7.72
C ALA A 121 12.87 3.17 8.97
N ARG A 122 11.77 3.31 9.72
CA ARG A 122 11.46 2.36 10.80
C ARG A 122 11.08 0.99 10.28
N LEU A 123 10.50 0.93 9.08
CA LEU A 123 10.06 -0.33 8.47
C LEU A 123 11.23 -1.17 8.00
N THR A 124 12.36 -0.55 7.65
CA THR A 124 13.58 -1.27 7.21
C THR A 124 14.23 -2.09 8.32
N THR A 125 13.75 -1.96 9.56
CA THR A 125 14.17 -2.76 10.72
C THR A 125 13.02 -3.56 11.32
N ASP A 126 11.89 -3.69 10.62
CA ASP A 126 10.75 -4.51 11.06
C ASP A 126 11.16 -5.98 11.23
N GLU A 127 10.55 -6.66 12.20
CA GLU A 127 10.79 -8.08 12.46
C GLU A 127 10.49 -8.95 11.22
N HIS A 128 9.51 -8.55 10.40
CA HIS A 128 9.10 -9.26 9.20
C HIS A 128 9.84 -8.80 7.95
N ALA A 129 10.53 -9.74 7.30
CA ALA A 129 11.30 -9.51 6.07
C ALA A 129 10.51 -8.78 4.97
N ARG A 130 9.24 -9.16 4.77
CA ARG A 130 8.37 -8.53 3.77
C ARG A 130 8.08 -7.06 4.08
N VAL A 131 7.93 -6.70 5.35
CA VAL A 131 7.75 -5.30 5.76
C VAL A 131 9.03 -4.52 5.53
N ARG A 132 10.20 -5.11 5.84
CA ARG A 132 11.51 -4.49 5.54
C ARG A 132 11.68 -4.18 4.06
N ALA A 133 11.40 -5.15 3.19
CA ALA A 133 11.48 -4.96 1.74
C ALA A 133 10.50 -3.88 1.24
N ALA A 134 9.25 -3.90 1.70
CA ALA A 134 8.26 -2.89 1.33
C ALA A 134 8.63 -1.48 1.83
N GLY A 135 9.19 -1.37 3.04
CA GLY A 135 9.70 -0.13 3.61
C GLY A 135 10.87 0.45 2.81
N ALA A 136 11.83 -0.38 2.41
CA ALA A 136 12.94 0.03 1.55
C ALA A 136 12.46 0.55 0.20
N ARG A 137 11.49 -0.14 -0.42
CA ARG A 137 10.87 0.29 -1.67
C ARG A 137 10.16 1.65 -1.53
N ALA A 138 9.43 1.86 -0.44
CA ALA A 138 8.76 3.12 -0.17
C ALA A 138 9.75 4.29 0.04
N LEU A 139 10.86 4.05 0.76
CA LEU A 139 11.92 5.05 0.90
C LEU A 139 12.53 5.45 -0.44
N VAL A 140 12.82 4.47 -1.31
CA VAL A 140 13.38 4.75 -2.64
C VAL A 140 12.39 5.51 -3.51
N ALA A 141 11.12 5.13 -3.52
CA ALA A 141 10.09 5.87 -4.26
C ALA A 141 10.00 7.34 -3.81
N ALA A 142 10.01 7.58 -2.49
CA ALA A 142 10.02 8.93 -1.94
C ALA A 142 11.29 9.71 -2.32
N ALA A 143 12.47 9.09 -2.30
CA ALA A 143 13.73 9.72 -2.67
C ALA A 143 13.75 10.10 -4.16
N ILE A 144 13.37 9.18 -5.05
CA ILE A 144 13.30 9.42 -6.49
C ILE A 144 12.34 10.58 -6.79
N ALA A 145 11.16 10.60 -6.18
CA ALA A 145 10.21 11.70 -6.35
C ALA A 145 10.76 13.03 -5.79
N GLY A 146 11.53 12.99 -4.69
CA GLY A 146 12.22 14.15 -4.13
C GLY A 146 13.24 14.75 -5.10
N ILE A 147 14.02 13.90 -5.76
CA ILE A 147 14.96 14.30 -6.81
C ILE A 147 14.21 14.91 -8.00
N GLY A 148 13.24 14.18 -8.57
CA GLY A 148 12.52 14.61 -9.77
C GLY A 148 11.70 15.91 -9.58
N SER A 149 11.27 16.19 -8.35
CA SER A 149 10.57 17.44 -8.00
C SER A 149 11.50 18.58 -7.59
N GLY A 150 12.81 18.36 -7.47
CA GLY A 150 13.78 19.34 -6.96
C GLY A 150 13.70 19.58 -5.45
N ARG A 151 12.81 18.91 -4.72
CA ARG A 151 12.71 18.99 -3.25
C ARG A 151 13.97 18.46 -2.54
N ASP A 152 14.71 17.59 -3.21
CA ASP A 152 16.01 17.09 -2.77
C ASP A 152 17.15 17.57 -3.69
N ALA A 153 17.16 18.86 -4.06
CA ALA A 153 18.17 19.42 -4.97
C ALA A 153 19.63 19.20 -4.50
N LYS A 154 19.85 19.06 -3.20
CA LYS A 154 21.18 18.76 -2.61
C LYS A 154 21.48 17.25 -2.54
N GLY A 155 20.50 16.39 -2.81
CA GLY A 155 20.63 14.94 -2.73
C GLY A 155 20.84 14.40 -1.31
N GLU A 156 20.51 15.17 -0.28
CA GLU A 156 20.74 14.80 1.13
C GLU A 156 19.80 13.65 1.54
N PHE A 157 18.54 13.72 1.13
CA PHE A 157 17.58 12.66 1.44
C PHE A 157 17.93 11.38 0.68
N ALA A 158 18.22 11.48 -0.62
CA ALA A 158 18.64 10.34 -1.43
C ALA A 158 19.92 9.68 -0.90
N ALA A 159 20.92 10.46 -0.46
CA ALA A 159 22.13 9.92 0.15
C ALA A 159 21.84 9.16 1.45
N SER A 160 20.93 9.67 2.29
CA SER A 160 20.53 9.00 3.53
C SER A 160 19.75 7.70 3.26
N VAL A 161 18.91 7.68 2.22
CA VAL A 161 18.24 6.44 1.78
C VAL A 161 19.25 5.42 1.26
N GLU A 162 20.24 5.83 0.46
CA GLU A 162 21.30 4.94 -0.01
C GLU A 162 22.09 4.32 1.16
N GLN A 163 22.41 5.10 2.19
CA GLN A 163 23.08 4.60 3.40
C GLN A 163 22.25 3.54 4.12
N THR A 164 20.94 3.78 4.26
CA THR A 164 20.00 2.84 4.87
C THR A 164 19.96 1.53 4.08
N LEU A 165 19.77 1.59 2.77
CA LEU A 165 19.70 0.40 1.92
C LEU A 165 21.05 -0.35 1.88
N THR A 166 22.19 0.36 1.92
CA THR A 166 23.51 -0.26 1.98
C THR A 166 23.66 -1.16 3.21
N SER A 167 23.10 -0.76 4.36
CA SER A 167 23.08 -1.61 5.55
C SER A 167 22.24 -2.88 5.36
N MET A 168 21.12 -2.78 4.63
CA MET A 168 20.20 -3.88 4.35
C MET A 168 20.75 -4.89 3.32
N VAL A 169 21.84 -4.60 2.62
CA VAL A 169 22.51 -5.60 1.75
C VAL A 169 23.00 -6.81 2.57
N ARG A 170 23.13 -6.66 3.89
CA ARG A 170 23.47 -7.71 4.85
C ARG A 170 22.25 -8.27 5.60
N ASP A 171 21.04 -7.97 5.16
CA ASP A 171 19.81 -8.50 5.77
C ASP A 171 19.86 -10.04 5.87
N PRO A 172 19.41 -10.66 6.98
CA PRO A 172 19.40 -12.12 7.10
C PRO A 172 18.57 -12.80 6.01
N ASP A 173 17.52 -12.14 5.53
CA ASP A 173 16.62 -12.68 4.51
C ASP A 173 17.17 -12.46 3.09
N LYS A 174 17.23 -13.54 2.30
CA LYS A 174 17.80 -13.51 0.95
C LYS A 174 16.99 -12.69 -0.04
N ASP A 175 15.66 -12.67 0.11
CA ASP A 175 14.77 -11.96 -0.79
C ASP A 175 14.83 -10.46 -0.49
N VAL A 176 14.96 -10.08 0.79
CA VAL A 176 15.23 -8.69 1.18
C VAL A 176 16.54 -8.20 0.56
N ARG A 177 17.63 -8.97 0.66
CA ARG A 177 18.91 -8.59 0.04
C ARG A 177 18.79 -8.39 -1.47
N ARG A 178 18.05 -9.27 -2.16
CA ARG A 178 17.82 -9.15 -3.61
C ARG A 178 17.05 -7.86 -3.94
N ASP A 179 15.93 -7.63 -3.26
CA ASP A 179 15.04 -6.51 -3.55
C ASP A 179 15.68 -5.16 -3.18
N VAL A 180 16.47 -5.12 -2.11
CA VAL A 180 17.27 -3.94 -1.71
C VAL A 180 18.34 -3.59 -2.75
N ARG A 181 19.03 -4.59 -3.31
CA ARG A 181 20.04 -4.34 -4.37
C ARG A 181 19.40 -3.71 -5.60
N ALA A 182 18.28 -4.27 -6.06
CA ALA A 182 17.51 -3.68 -7.16
C ALA A 182 17.06 -2.24 -6.83
N SER A 183 16.64 -1.99 -5.59
CA SER A 183 16.23 -0.66 -5.14
C SER A 183 17.41 0.34 -5.06
N LEU A 184 18.61 -0.11 -4.68
CA LEU A 184 19.83 0.70 -4.70
C LEU A 184 20.21 1.12 -6.12
N ASP A 185 20.14 0.19 -7.07
CA ASP A 185 20.48 0.46 -8.46
C ASP A 185 19.53 1.51 -9.05
N LEU A 186 18.22 1.37 -8.82
CA LEU A 186 17.21 2.37 -9.20
C LEU A 186 17.48 3.76 -8.62
N LEU A 187 17.83 3.84 -7.32
CA LEU A 187 18.13 5.12 -6.67
C LEU A 187 19.39 5.77 -7.24
N ARG A 188 20.41 4.98 -7.55
CA ARG A 188 21.66 5.48 -8.14
C ARG A 188 21.46 5.99 -9.55
N ASP A 189 20.65 5.30 -10.35
CA ASP A 189 20.33 5.73 -11.70
C ASP A 189 19.52 7.03 -11.69
N ALA A 190 18.59 7.21 -10.75
CA ALA A 190 17.81 8.45 -10.61
C ALA A 190 18.64 9.68 -10.19
N ARG A 191 19.86 9.49 -9.69
CA ARG A 191 20.77 10.57 -9.26
C ARG A 191 21.78 11.01 -10.32
N ARG A 192 21.86 10.27 -11.44
CA ARG A 192 22.74 10.59 -12.57
C ARG A 192 22.14 11.68 -13.44
#